data_AF-A0A7W7GM83-F1
#
_entry.id   AF-A0A7W7GM83-F1
#
_cell.length_a   1.000
_cell.length_b   1.000
_cell.length_c   1.000
_cell.angle_alpha   90.00
_cell.angle_beta   90.00
_cell.angle_gamma   90.00
#
_symmetry.space_group_name_H-M   'P 1'
#
loop_
_entity.id
_entity.type
_entity.pdbx_description
1 polymer ?
#
loop_
_entity_poly.entity_id
_entity_poly.type
_entity_poly.pdbx_seq_one_letter_code
_entity_poly.pdbx_strand_id
1 'polypeptide(L)'
;MGERNQQMTEAVEVSGEELAEAVASVRGTVVSVLGPAGNGDVVDDVLQTTWEAAWKSRDRFDAERGSLRTWVGTIARNKAVDHLRSVAGDRDRQEVFEASAVAREKNSVSMFLADPTDEVVDAMTAHSEVAAIMRATFACMESRQMAARALAVVMVYRDDVAAASAAMGVSVSALRQARRELVRCARVVRAAQRVAASGAPVTLRVLVGCLPDDGDAGDWSRQVALACAKAGGRFEAVTVEHIMQTTGFSHSTSRQYLADTRHLLRVASTVIRNERGEQ
;
A
#
# COMPACT_ATOMS: atom_id res chain seq x y z
N MET A 1 7.32 51.25 33.39
CA MET A 1 6.44 51.39 32.22
C MET A 1 7.28 51.05 31.00
N GLY A 2 7.10 49.86 30.42
CA GLY A 2 7.48 49.62 29.02
C GLY A 2 8.74 48.83 28.65
N GLU A 3 9.24 47.90 29.48
CA GLU A 3 10.09 46.81 28.94
C GLU A 3 9.18 45.80 28.21
N ARG A 4 8.77 46.15 26.98
CA ARG A 4 8.03 45.26 26.09
C ARG A 4 9.03 44.46 25.26
N ASN A 5 9.08 43.16 25.52
CA ASN A 5 9.26 42.07 24.56
C ASN A 5 10.03 42.43 23.28
N GLN A 6 11.33 42.18 23.31
CA GLN A 6 12.13 41.95 22.10
C GLN A 6 12.73 40.54 22.16
N GLN A 7 11.88 39.54 22.42
CA GLN A 7 12.14 38.19 21.92
C GLN A 7 11.80 38.23 20.43
N MET A 8 12.80 38.58 19.64
CA MET A 8 12.80 38.37 18.20
C MET A 8 12.86 36.86 18.02
N THR A 9 11.70 36.23 17.78
CA THR A 9 11.63 34.89 17.23
C THR A 9 12.40 34.91 15.92
N GLU A 10 13.62 34.38 15.93
CA GLU A 10 14.34 34.02 14.70
C GLU A 10 13.39 33.14 13.90
N ALA A 11 12.82 33.70 12.84
CA ALA A 11 12.08 32.91 11.87
C ALA A 11 13.09 31.91 11.31
N VAL A 12 12.87 30.63 11.57
CA VAL A 12 13.68 29.54 11.00
C VAL A 12 13.51 29.63 9.49
N GLU A 13 14.46 30.29 8.82
CA GLU A 13 14.48 30.35 7.36
C GLU A 13 14.86 28.96 6.84
N VAL A 14 13.86 28.24 6.35
CA VAL A 14 14.07 26.94 5.70
C VAL A 14 14.92 27.15 4.46
N SER A 15 16.14 26.61 4.46
CA SER A 15 17.04 26.68 3.31
C SER A 15 16.56 25.80 2.15
N GLY A 16 17.05 26.10 0.95
CA GLY A 16 16.75 25.27 -0.23
C GLY A 16 17.29 23.84 -0.12
N GLU A 17 18.40 23.66 0.60
CA GLU A 17 19.04 22.37 0.82
C GLU A 17 18.23 21.50 1.80
N GLU A 18 17.85 22.05 2.97
CA GLU A 18 16.98 21.36 3.94
C GLU A 18 15.64 20.97 3.31
N LEU A 19 15.09 21.84 2.44
CA LEU A 19 13.85 21.54 1.75
C LEU A 19 14.03 20.43 0.69
N ALA A 20 15.13 20.44 -0.05
CA ALA A 20 15.43 19.40 -1.04
C ALA A 20 15.61 18.03 -0.36
N GLU A 21 16.32 17.99 0.77
CA GLU A 21 16.48 16.79 1.58
C GLU A 21 15.13 16.29 2.12
N ALA A 22 14.30 17.20 2.66
CA ALA A 22 12.96 16.86 3.12
C ALA A 22 12.09 16.29 1.98
N VAL A 23 12.16 16.86 0.76
CA VAL A 23 11.44 16.33 -0.41
C VAL A 23 11.96 14.95 -0.82
N ALA A 24 13.28 14.75 -0.85
CA ALA A 24 13.87 13.45 -1.17
C ALA A 24 13.41 12.37 -0.16
N SER A 25 13.36 12.72 1.13
CA SER A 25 12.95 11.81 2.21
C SER A 25 11.49 11.33 2.13
N VAL A 26 10.63 12.05 1.38
CA VAL A 26 9.20 11.71 1.22
C VAL A 26 8.85 11.00 -0.09
N ARG A 27 9.85 10.62 -0.91
CA ARG A 27 9.65 9.78 -2.11
C ARG A 27 8.80 8.55 -1.83
N GLY A 28 9.07 7.85 -0.72
CA GLY A 28 8.29 6.67 -0.32
C GLY A 28 6.80 6.96 -0.15
N THR A 29 6.45 8.16 0.33
CA THR A 29 5.06 8.61 0.45
C THR A 29 4.41 8.75 -0.93
N VAL A 30 5.09 9.40 -1.88
CA VAL A 30 4.59 9.59 -3.25
C VAL A 30 4.40 8.23 -3.95
N VAL A 31 5.39 7.35 -3.86
CA VAL A 31 5.31 5.97 -4.39
C VAL A 31 4.14 5.20 -3.75
N SER A 32 3.92 5.35 -2.44
CA SER A 32 2.82 4.65 -1.76
C SER A 32 1.43 5.09 -2.22
N VAL A 33 1.28 6.34 -2.69
CA VAL A 33 0.02 6.90 -3.18
C VAL A 33 -0.19 6.55 -4.66
N LEU A 34 0.83 6.75 -5.49
CA LEU A 34 0.73 6.57 -6.95
C LEU A 34 0.87 5.11 -7.38
N GLY A 35 1.68 4.33 -6.64
CA GLY A 35 1.95 2.93 -6.90
C GLY A 35 0.68 2.14 -7.11
N PRO A 36 -0.29 2.10 -6.17
CA PRO A 36 -1.55 1.38 -6.31
C PRO A 36 -2.26 1.54 -7.68
N ALA A 37 -2.26 2.75 -8.24
CA ALA A 37 -2.86 3.06 -9.55
C ALA A 37 -1.97 2.69 -10.76
N GLY A 38 -0.71 2.34 -10.52
CA GLY A 38 0.28 2.05 -11.56
C GLY A 38 0.87 3.29 -12.21
N ASN A 39 0.93 4.40 -11.46
CA ASN A 39 1.46 5.69 -11.89
C ASN A 39 2.86 5.94 -11.28
N GLY A 40 3.73 4.92 -11.30
CA GLY A 40 5.10 5.03 -10.76
C GLY A 40 6.01 5.93 -11.59
N ASP A 41 5.70 6.10 -12.87
CA ASP A 41 6.41 6.91 -13.86
C ASP A 41 6.45 8.40 -13.51
N VAL A 42 5.36 8.92 -12.90
CA VAL A 42 5.22 10.34 -12.56
C VAL A 42 5.70 10.67 -11.14
N VAL A 43 6.33 9.74 -10.43
CA VAL A 43 6.82 9.98 -9.05
C VAL A 43 7.80 11.14 -9.00
N ASP A 44 8.73 11.22 -9.95
CA ASP A 44 9.74 12.28 -10.00
C ASP A 44 9.09 13.65 -10.30
N ASP A 45 8.12 13.69 -11.21
CA ASP A 45 7.34 14.91 -11.52
C ASP A 45 6.54 15.40 -10.31
N VAL A 46 5.94 14.47 -9.57
CA VAL A 46 5.21 14.79 -8.33
C VAL A 46 6.17 15.30 -7.26
N LEU A 47 7.37 14.74 -7.13
CA LEU A 47 8.37 15.26 -6.19
C LEU A 47 8.87 16.66 -6.59
N GLN A 48 9.05 16.92 -7.87
CA GLN A 48 9.40 18.27 -8.34
C GLN A 48 8.29 19.29 -8.00
N THR A 49 7.04 18.96 -8.35
CA THR A 49 5.90 19.85 -8.03
C THR A 49 5.66 19.99 -6.52
N THR A 50 6.08 19.00 -5.72
CA THR A 50 6.13 19.09 -4.25
C THR A 50 7.14 20.12 -3.81
N TRP A 51 8.38 20.04 -4.30
CA TRP A 51 9.43 21.00 -3.98
C TRP A 51 9.00 22.42 -4.34
N GLU A 52 8.44 22.63 -5.53
CA GLU A 52 7.95 23.95 -5.96
C GLU A 52 6.85 24.50 -5.05
N ALA A 53 5.91 23.64 -4.64
CA ALA A 53 4.81 24.02 -3.75
C ALA A 53 5.31 24.34 -2.34
N ALA A 54 6.23 23.53 -1.82
CA ALA A 54 6.82 23.74 -0.51
C ALA A 54 7.68 25.01 -0.50
N TRP A 55 8.48 25.26 -1.54
CA TRP A 55 9.29 26.48 -1.66
C TRP A 55 8.45 27.76 -1.66
N LYS A 56 7.31 27.74 -2.38
CA LYS A 56 6.35 28.87 -2.43
C LYS A 56 5.60 29.10 -1.12
N SER A 57 5.57 28.10 -0.23
CA SER A 57 4.82 28.15 1.03
C SER A 57 5.69 28.01 2.27
N ARG A 58 7.02 28.10 2.13
CA ARG A 58 8.00 27.89 3.21
C ARG A 58 7.81 28.84 4.39
N ASP A 59 7.35 30.06 4.15
CA ASP A 59 7.07 31.05 5.20
C ASP A 59 5.89 30.64 6.11
N ARG A 60 5.13 29.60 5.73
CA ARG A 60 4.04 29.03 6.54
C ARG A 60 4.49 27.82 7.36
N PHE A 61 5.73 27.38 7.20
CA PHE A 61 6.27 26.32 8.03
C PHE A 61 6.46 26.84 9.47
N ASP A 62 6.09 26.00 10.42
CA ASP A 62 6.17 26.28 11.85
C ASP A 62 6.74 25.05 12.56
N ALA A 63 7.98 25.16 13.02
CA ALA A 63 8.71 24.07 13.66
C ALA A 63 8.05 23.60 14.98
N GLU A 64 7.29 24.47 15.66
CA GLU A 64 6.54 24.12 16.88
C GLU A 64 5.35 23.19 16.57
N ARG A 65 4.88 23.15 15.32
CA ARG A 65 3.74 22.32 14.87
C ARG A 65 4.16 20.98 14.28
N GLY A 66 5.45 20.76 14.06
CA GLY A 66 6.00 19.49 13.57
C GLY A 66 7.24 19.64 12.70
N SER A 67 7.85 18.50 12.34
CA SER A 67 9.08 18.48 11.55
C SER A 67 8.85 18.97 10.10
N LEU A 68 9.90 19.51 9.48
CA LEU A 68 9.91 19.91 8.07
C LEU A 68 9.52 18.73 7.15
N ARG A 69 10.04 17.53 7.44
CA ARG A 69 9.69 16.29 6.74
C ARG A 69 8.18 15.99 6.78
N THR A 70 7.56 16.14 7.95
CA THR A 70 6.11 15.92 8.13
C THR A 70 5.29 16.92 7.32
N TRP A 71 5.70 18.19 7.35
CA TRP A 71 5.04 19.25 6.58
C TRP A 71 5.16 19.02 5.07
N VAL A 72 6.37 18.76 4.58
CA VAL A 72 6.63 18.42 3.16
C VAL A 72 5.90 17.14 2.75
N GLY A 73 5.84 16.12 3.62
CA GLY A 73 5.13 14.87 3.36
C GLY A 73 3.63 15.09 3.14
N THR A 74 3.02 16.03 3.86
CA THR A 74 1.62 16.43 3.64
C THR A 74 1.43 17.04 2.25
N ILE A 75 2.34 17.93 1.83
CA ILE A 75 2.32 18.56 0.50
C ILE A 75 2.49 17.50 -0.59
N ALA A 76 3.50 16.63 -0.46
CA ALA A 76 3.85 15.61 -1.44
C ALA A 76 2.69 14.68 -1.73
N ARG A 77 2.02 14.28 -0.66
CA ARG A 77 0.83 13.47 -0.75
C ARG A 77 -0.31 14.18 -1.45
N ASN A 78 -0.61 15.42 -1.10
CA ASN A 78 -1.67 16.18 -1.76
C ASN A 78 -1.40 16.29 -3.26
N LYS A 79 -0.15 16.51 -3.67
CA LYS A 79 0.26 16.50 -5.07
C LYS A 79 0.04 15.16 -5.75
N ALA A 80 0.41 14.06 -5.09
CA ALA A 80 0.16 12.71 -5.61
C ALA A 80 -1.34 12.43 -5.78
N VAL A 81 -2.18 12.81 -4.81
CA VAL A 81 -3.64 12.65 -4.89
C VAL A 81 -4.24 13.52 -5.98
N ASP A 82 -3.79 14.78 -6.10
CA ASP A 82 -4.27 15.69 -7.14
C ASP A 82 -3.90 15.19 -8.54
N HIS A 83 -2.72 14.58 -8.70
CA HIS A 83 -2.36 13.89 -9.94
C HIS A 83 -3.31 12.72 -10.24
N LEU A 84 -3.60 11.85 -9.27
CA LEU A 84 -4.55 10.76 -9.50
C LEU A 84 -5.93 11.29 -9.90
N ARG A 85 -6.40 12.38 -9.27
CA ARG A 85 -7.68 13.03 -9.61
C ARG A 85 -7.71 13.60 -11.01
N SER A 86 -6.60 14.12 -11.53
CA SER A 86 -6.55 14.69 -12.88
C SER A 86 -6.52 13.63 -13.98
N VAL A 87 -5.97 12.44 -13.68
CA VAL A 87 -5.84 11.33 -14.64
C VAL A 87 -7.04 10.38 -14.60
N ALA A 88 -7.86 10.41 -13.55
CA ALA A 88 -9.06 9.56 -13.44
C ALA A 88 -10.14 9.91 -14.48
N GLY A 89 -10.45 8.98 -15.38
CA GLY A 89 -11.68 9.02 -16.19
C GLY A 89 -12.94 8.66 -15.40
N ASP A 90 -14.13 8.82 -16.00
CA ASP A 90 -15.46 8.55 -15.40
C ASP A 90 -15.58 7.16 -14.75
N ARG A 91 -14.84 6.16 -15.26
CA ARG A 91 -14.83 4.76 -14.77
C ARG A 91 -13.76 4.46 -13.70
N ASP A 92 -12.79 5.36 -13.48
CA ASP A 92 -11.66 5.20 -12.54
C ASP A 92 -11.77 6.07 -11.27
N ARG A 93 -12.84 6.89 -11.15
CA ARG A 93 -13.03 7.77 -9.97
C ARG A 93 -13.14 7.02 -8.64
N GLN A 94 -13.60 5.77 -8.68
CA GLN A 94 -13.73 4.93 -7.51
C GLN A 94 -12.34 4.53 -6.97
N GLU A 95 -11.39 4.16 -7.86
CA GLU A 95 -10.00 3.81 -7.49
C GLU A 95 -9.22 5.02 -6.92
N VAL A 96 -9.51 6.23 -7.40
CA VAL A 96 -8.88 7.47 -6.92
C VAL A 96 -9.49 7.99 -5.62
N PHE A 97 -10.79 7.78 -5.41
CA PHE A 97 -11.44 8.04 -4.12
C PHE A 97 -10.94 7.06 -3.04
N GLU A 98 -10.66 5.81 -3.42
CA GLU A 98 -10.11 4.76 -2.58
C GLU A 98 -8.66 5.01 -2.15
N ALA A 99 -7.79 5.43 -3.07
CA ALA A 99 -6.43 5.87 -2.72
C ALA A 99 -6.43 7.09 -1.79
N SER A 100 -7.45 7.96 -1.91
CA SER A 100 -7.65 9.15 -1.07
C SER A 100 -8.18 8.83 0.35
N ALA A 101 -8.91 7.73 0.53
CA ALA A 101 -9.51 7.33 1.81
C ALA A 101 -8.53 6.59 2.73
N VAL A 102 -7.81 5.58 2.21
CA VAL A 102 -6.77 4.81 2.93
C VAL A 102 -5.61 5.72 3.35
N ALA A 103 -5.36 6.73 2.54
CA ALA A 103 -4.52 7.85 2.86
C ALA A 103 -4.94 8.47 4.22
N ARG A 104 -6.16 8.98 4.32
CA ARG A 104 -6.65 9.82 5.42
C ARG A 104 -6.51 9.16 6.80
N GLU A 105 -6.58 7.83 6.87
CA GLU A 105 -6.51 7.04 8.10
C GLU A 105 -5.07 6.83 8.62
N LYS A 106 -4.06 6.75 7.74
CA LYS A 106 -2.64 6.57 8.12
C LYS A 106 -1.96 7.78 8.76
N ASN A 107 -2.66 8.91 8.83
CA ASN A 107 -2.14 10.15 9.45
C ASN A 107 -1.96 10.01 10.98
N SER A 108 -2.49 8.97 11.61
CA SER A 108 -2.43 8.79 13.07
C SER A 108 -1.22 7.99 13.59
N VAL A 109 -0.54 7.20 12.74
CA VAL A 109 0.44 6.19 13.23
C VAL A 109 1.89 6.44 12.76
N SER A 110 2.14 7.24 11.73
CA SER A 110 3.51 7.42 11.20
C SER A 110 4.28 8.61 11.82
N MET A 111 3.85 9.09 12.99
CA MET A 111 4.30 10.36 13.58
C MET A 111 5.52 10.25 14.51
N PHE A 112 6.17 9.09 14.63
CA PHE A 112 7.25 8.90 15.60
C PHE A 112 8.45 8.11 15.02
N LEU A 113 9.63 8.77 15.03
CA LEU A 113 11.03 8.25 14.96
C LEU A 113 11.54 7.89 13.53
N ALA A 114 12.80 8.13 13.13
CA ALA A 114 14.06 7.92 13.87
C ALA A 114 15.27 8.74 13.33
N ASP A 115 16.41 8.55 14.03
CA ASP A 115 17.78 9.11 13.92
C ASP A 115 18.61 8.50 12.76
N PRO A 116 19.49 9.27 12.06
CA PRO A 116 20.26 8.83 10.89
C PRO A 116 21.15 7.58 11.05
N THR A 117 21.57 7.21 12.26
CA THR A 117 22.46 6.04 12.47
C THR A 117 21.69 4.73 12.64
N ASP A 118 20.48 4.80 13.20
CA ASP A 118 19.54 3.70 13.28
C ASP A 118 18.91 3.41 11.89
N GLU A 119 18.85 4.42 11.01
CA GLU A 119 18.31 4.29 9.65
C GLU A 119 18.99 3.23 8.79
N VAL A 120 20.30 2.98 8.94
CA VAL A 120 21.03 2.00 8.11
C VAL A 120 20.76 0.56 8.57
N VAL A 121 20.75 0.32 9.88
CA VAL A 121 20.43 -1.00 10.46
C VAL A 121 18.95 -1.31 10.26
N ASP A 122 18.08 -0.32 10.43
CA ASP A 122 16.66 -0.44 10.12
C ASP A 122 16.42 -0.63 8.63
N ALA A 123 17.17 0.04 7.75
CA ALA A 123 17.07 -0.17 6.31
C ALA A 123 17.49 -1.59 5.90
N MET A 124 18.56 -2.13 6.48
CA MET A 124 19.01 -3.50 6.18
C MET A 124 18.00 -4.54 6.70
N THR A 125 17.51 -4.34 7.92
CA THR A 125 16.46 -5.18 8.52
C THR A 125 15.20 -5.12 7.68
N ALA A 126 14.72 -3.92 7.34
CA ALA A 126 13.57 -3.71 6.46
C ALA A 126 13.79 -4.34 5.08
N HIS A 127 14.98 -4.23 4.49
CA HIS A 127 15.28 -4.86 3.20
C HIS A 127 15.20 -6.39 3.29
N SER A 128 15.72 -6.98 4.37
CA SER A 128 15.65 -8.42 4.61
C SER A 128 14.21 -8.91 4.80
N GLU A 129 13.37 -8.15 5.52
CA GLU A 129 11.94 -8.41 5.68
C GLU A 129 11.18 -8.31 4.37
N VAL A 130 11.40 -7.23 3.59
CA VAL A 130 10.78 -7.07 2.27
C VAL A 130 11.17 -8.21 1.35
N ALA A 131 12.45 -8.61 1.34
CA ALA A 131 12.91 -9.72 0.53
C ALA A 131 12.27 -11.05 0.96
N ALA A 132 12.07 -11.29 2.26
CA ALA A 132 11.38 -12.47 2.78
C ALA A 132 9.91 -12.50 2.35
N ILE A 133 9.19 -11.38 2.50
CA ILE A 133 7.80 -11.24 2.05
C ILE A 133 7.71 -11.50 0.54
N MET A 134 8.59 -10.90 -0.26
CA MET A 134 8.58 -11.06 -1.71
C MET A 134 8.86 -12.52 -2.14
N ARG A 135 9.79 -13.20 -1.48
CA ARG A 135 10.06 -14.64 -1.73
C ARG A 135 8.83 -15.50 -1.42
N ALA A 136 8.23 -15.32 -0.25
CA ALA A 136 7.04 -16.06 0.15
C ALA A 136 5.83 -15.75 -0.76
N THR A 137 5.67 -14.48 -1.16
CA THR A 137 4.64 -14.05 -2.12
C THR A 137 4.82 -14.74 -3.46
N PHE A 138 6.03 -14.74 -4.02
CA PHE A 138 6.33 -15.41 -5.28
C PHE A 138 6.06 -16.92 -5.22
N ALA A 139 6.36 -17.56 -4.10
CA ALA A 139 6.11 -18.99 -3.89
C ALA A 139 4.61 -19.33 -3.81
N CYS A 140 3.76 -18.38 -3.39
CA CYS A 140 2.33 -18.61 -3.18
C CYS A 140 1.44 -18.21 -4.38
N MET A 141 1.92 -17.36 -5.29
CA MET A 141 1.16 -16.97 -6.48
C MET A 141 0.94 -18.15 -7.44
N GLU A 142 -0.29 -18.33 -7.91
CA GLU A 142 -0.68 -19.49 -8.74
C GLU A 142 0.02 -19.53 -10.11
N SER A 143 0.29 -18.38 -10.71
CA SER A 143 0.94 -18.27 -12.01
C SER A 143 2.34 -17.69 -11.90
N ARG A 144 3.35 -18.52 -12.17
CA ARG A 144 4.76 -18.09 -12.22
C ARG A 144 5.00 -16.95 -13.21
N GLN A 145 4.28 -16.97 -14.33
CA GLN A 145 4.37 -15.91 -15.35
C GLN A 145 3.78 -14.59 -14.84
N MET A 146 2.64 -14.62 -14.14
CA MET A 146 2.06 -13.42 -13.53
C MET A 146 2.96 -12.88 -12.42
N ALA A 147 3.50 -13.75 -11.57
CA ALA A 147 4.43 -13.37 -10.52
C ALA A 147 5.68 -12.69 -11.07
N ALA A 148 6.28 -13.26 -12.13
CA ALA A 148 7.43 -12.67 -12.81
C ALA A 148 7.09 -11.30 -13.44
N ARG A 149 5.94 -11.16 -14.09
CA ARG A 149 5.46 -9.88 -14.65
C ARG A 149 5.28 -8.82 -13.56
N ALA A 150 4.63 -9.18 -12.47
CA ALA A 150 4.39 -8.26 -11.36
C ALA A 150 5.68 -7.80 -10.69
N LEU A 151 6.62 -8.72 -10.45
CA LEU A 151 7.95 -8.39 -9.93
C LEU A 151 8.73 -7.50 -10.88
N ALA A 152 8.66 -7.76 -12.19
CA ALA A 152 9.30 -6.89 -13.18
C ALA A 152 8.73 -5.46 -13.11
N VAL A 153 7.41 -5.32 -13.06
CA VAL A 153 6.74 -4.01 -12.90
C VAL A 153 7.25 -3.28 -11.65
N VAL A 154 7.23 -3.93 -10.48
CA VAL A 154 7.59 -3.30 -9.21
C VAL A 154 9.09 -3.01 -9.11
N MET A 155 9.94 -3.99 -9.47
CA MET A 155 11.38 -3.94 -9.18
C MET A 155 12.21 -3.35 -10.32
N VAL A 156 11.86 -3.66 -11.58
CA VAL A 156 12.61 -3.23 -12.76
C VAL A 156 12.07 -1.91 -13.27
N TYR A 157 10.74 -1.82 -13.41
CA TYR A 157 10.07 -0.65 -13.96
C TYR A 157 9.55 0.32 -12.90
N ARG A 158 9.80 0.06 -11.61
CA ARG A 158 9.45 0.98 -10.49
C ARG A 158 7.98 1.40 -10.50
N ASP A 159 7.08 0.45 -10.72
CA ASP A 159 5.64 0.63 -10.86
C ASP A 159 5.17 1.39 -12.12
N ASP A 160 6.06 1.65 -13.09
CA ASP A 160 5.68 2.15 -14.43
C ASP A 160 5.13 1.00 -15.29
N VAL A 161 3.80 0.91 -15.33
CA VAL A 161 3.11 -0.13 -16.10
C VAL A 161 3.17 0.13 -17.61
N ALA A 162 3.30 1.39 -18.03
CA ALA A 162 3.34 1.76 -19.45
C ALA A 162 4.68 1.36 -20.07
N ALA A 163 5.80 1.70 -19.41
CA ALA A 163 7.13 1.26 -19.82
C ALA A 163 7.26 -0.26 -19.79
N ALA A 164 6.75 -0.91 -18.74
CA ALA A 164 6.73 -2.36 -18.66
C ALA A 164 5.92 -2.99 -19.82
N SER A 165 4.79 -2.41 -20.18
CA SER A 165 3.96 -2.87 -21.31
C SER A 165 4.71 -2.76 -22.63
N ALA A 166 5.34 -1.62 -22.89
CA ALA A 166 6.13 -1.37 -24.10
C ALA A 166 7.33 -2.32 -24.20
N ALA A 167 8.04 -2.56 -23.11
CA ALA A 167 9.23 -3.41 -23.11
C ALA A 167 8.92 -4.91 -23.14
N MET A 168 7.84 -5.35 -22.51
CA MET A 168 7.51 -6.77 -22.37
C MET A 168 6.52 -7.29 -23.42
N GLY A 169 5.89 -6.42 -24.21
CA GLY A 169 4.85 -6.81 -25.17
C GLY A 169 3.59 -7.38 -24.51
N VAL A 170 3.31 -6.99 -23.26
CA VAL A 170 2.14 -7.43 -22.47
C VAL A 170 1.18 -6.24 -22.32
N SER A 171 -0.13 -6.47 -22.38
CA SER A 171 -1.09 -5.37 -22.21
C SER A 171 -1.00 -4.71 -20.83
N VAL A 172 -1.21 -3.40 -20.78
CA VAL A 172 -1.29 -2.61 -19.54
C VAL A 172 -2.30 -3.22 -18.56
N SER A 173 -3.46 -3.67 -19.03
CA SER A 173 -4.48 -4.29 -18.19
C SER A 173 -4.01 -5.58 -17.52
N ALA A 174 -3.28 -6.44 -18.24
CA ALA A 174 -2.73 -7.68 -17.70
C ALA A 174 -1.59 -7.42 -16.71
N LEU A 175 -0.75 -6.41 -16.95
CA LEU A 175 0.30 -5.99 -16.01
C LEU A 175 -0.29 -5.38 -14.74
N ARG A 176 -1.31 -4.52 -14.85
CA ARG A 176 -2.08 -4.01 -13.69
C ARG A 176 -2.69 -5.14 -12.88
N GLN A 177 -3.29 -6.14 -13.55
CA GLN A 177 -3.85 -7.31 -12.89
C GLN A 177 -2.77 -8.12 -12.15
N ALA A 178 -1.65 -8.42 -12.81
CA ALA A 178 -0.55 -9.15 -12.20
C ALA A 178 0.01 -8.42 -10.96
N ARG A 179 0.18 -7.09 -11.07
CA ARG A 179 0.63 -6.23 -9.98
C ARG A 179 -0.36 -6.23 -8.80
N ARG A 180 -1.67 -6.08 -9.07
CA ARG A 180 -2.71 -6.14 -8.03
C ARG A 180 -2.66 -7.45 -7.27
N GLU A 181 -2.49 -8.56 -7.98
CA GLU A 181 -2.38 -9.89 -7.36
C GLU A 181 -1.14 -9.99 -6.47
N LEU A 182 0.02 -9.52 -6.94
CA LEU A 182 1.24 -9.47 -6.14
C LEU A 182 1.05 -8.66 -4.85
N VAL A 183 0.45 -7.46 -4.94
CA VAL A 183 0.22 -6.59 -3.78
C VAL A 183 -0.74 -7.24 -2.78
N ARG A 184 -1.83 -7.87 -3.26
CA ARG A 184 -2.78 -8.60 -2.39
C ARG A 184 -2.10 -9.74 -1.66
N CYS A 185 -1.40 -10.61 -2.39
CA CYS A 185 -0.68 -11.73 -1.79
C CYS A 185 0.40 -11.27 -0.81
N ALA A 186 1.16 -10.21 -1.13
CA ALA A 186 2.18 -9.67 -0.23
C ALA A 186 1.61 -9.13 1.08
N ARG A 187 0.43 -8.49 1.04
CA ARG A 187 -0.28 -8.05 2.27
C ARG A 187 -0.67 -9.24 3.14
N VAL A 188 -1.26 -10.27 2.53
CA VAL A 188 -1.68 -11.49 3.24
C VAL A 188 -0.47 -12.25 3.80
N VAL A 189 0.61 -12.39 3.03
CA VAL A 189 1.87 -13.00 3.47
C VAL A 189 2.42 -12.28 4.69
N ARG A 190 2.50 -10.94 4.65
CA ARG A 190 2.98 -10.14 5.78
C ARG A 190 2.12 -10.32 7.03
N ALA A 191 0.80 -10.33 6.88
CA ALA A 191 -0.12 -10.57 7.99
C ALA A 191 0.04 -11.99 8.56
N ALA A 192 0.16 -12.99 7.68
CA ALA A 192 0.37 -14.38 8.02
C ALA A 192 1.71 -14.62 8.75
N GLN A 193 2.80 -13.98 8.32
CA GLN A 193 4.10 -14.05 9.01
C GLN A 193 4.03 -13.49 10.43
N ARG A 194 3.29 -12.39 10.65
CA ARG A 194 3.05 -11.84 12.00
C ARG A 194 2.26 -12.80 12.88
N VAL A 195 1.26 -13.48 12.31
CA VAL A 195 0.50 -14.53 13.00
C VAL A 195 1.36 -15.76 13.32
N ALA A 196 2.27 -16.13 12.41
CA ALA A 196 3.21 -17.22 12.65
C ALA A 196 4.10 -16.88 13.85
N ALA A 197 4.70 -15.68 13.85
CA ALA A 197 5.57 -15.20 14.91
C ALA A 197 4.87 -15.07 16.28
N SER A 198 3.57 -14.81 16.33
CA SER A 198 2.81 -14.72 17.59
C SER A 198 2.45 -16.08 18.21
N GLY A 199 2.60 -17.18 17.47
CA GLY A 199 2.22 -18.52 17.93
C GLY A 199 0.70 -18.77 18.03
N ALA A 200 -0.14 -17.86 17.53
CA ALA A 200 -1.59 -18.01 17.63
C ALA A 200 -2.12 -19.27 16.91
N PRO A 201 -3.14 -19.98 17.42
CA PRO A 201 -3.67 -21.16 16.75
C PRO A 201 -4.26 -20.82 15.37
N VAL A 202 -4.03 -21.67 14.36
CA VAL A 202 -4.56 -21.46 13.00
C VAL A 202 -6.05 -21.77 12.99
N THR A 203 -6.86 -20.74 13.16
CA THR A 203 -8.33 -20.81 13.09
C THR A 203 -8.85 -20.01 11.90
N LEU A 204 -10.09 -20.28 11.47
CA LEU A 204 -10.72 -19.51 10.39
C LEU A 204 -10.76 -18.01 10.71
N ARG A 205 -11.03 -17.63 11.97
CA ARG A 205 -11.00 -16.22 12.42
C ARG A 205 -9.62 -15.59 12.22
N VAL A 206 -8.55 -16.31 12.55
CA VAL A 206 -7.17 -15.85 12.36
C VAL A 206 -6.85 -15.69 10.87
N LEU A 207 -7.23 -16.66 10.03
CA LEU A 207 -7.01 -16.58 8.59
C LEU A 207 -7.79 -15.41 7.95
N VAL A 208 -9.04 -15.18 8.36
CA VAL A 208 -9.82 -14.00 7.92
C VAL A 208 -9.16 -12.70 8.37
N GLY A 209 -8.55 -12.68 9.56
CA GLY A 209 -7.78 -11.52 10.05
C GLY A 209 -6.52 -11.21 9.23
N CYS A 210 -6.01 -12.18 8.44
CA CYS A 210 -4.91 -11.93 7.51
C CYS A 210 -5.37 -11.31 6.18
N LEU A 211 -6.68 -11.36 5.87
CA LEU A 211 -7.23 -10.73 4.67
C LEU A 211 -7.32 -9.21 4.86
N PRO A 212 -7.16 -8.41 3.80
CA PRO A 212 -7.27 -6.97 3.88
C PRO A 212 -8.62 -6.51 4.46
N ASP A 213 -8.61 -5.38 5.17
CA ASP A 213 -9.79 -4.88 5.86
C ASP A 213 -10.81 -4.27 4.88
N ASP A 214 -12.08 -4.27 5.29
CA ASP A 214 -13.16 -3.63 4.54
C ASP A 214 -12.85 -2.12 4.44
N GLY A 215 -12.53 -1.63 3.24
CA GLY A 215 -12.12 -0.22 3.03
C GLY A 215 -10.69 -0.05 2.50
N ASP A 216 -9.85 -1.09 2.53
CA ASP A 216 -8.59 -1.15 1.78
C ASP A 216 -8.89 -1.31 0.27
N ALA A 217 -9.48 -0.28 -0.35
CA ALA A 217 -9.81 -0.17 -1.77
C ALA A 217 -10.53 -1.42 -2.35
N GLY A 218 -11.83 -1.55 -2.06
CA GLY A 218 -12.66 -2.55 -2.71
C GLY A 218 -12.26 -4.00 -2.42
N ASP A 219 -11.61 -4.27 -1.28
CA ASP A 219 -11.25 -5.63 -0.89
C ASP A 219 -12.46 -6.39 -0.33
N TRP A 220 -13.12 -7.09 -1.22
CA TRP A 220 -14.28 -7.96 -0.97
C TRP A 220 -13.89 -9.27 -0.28
N SER A 221 -12.60 -9.60 -0.17
CA SER A 221 -12.15 -10.92 0.26
C SER A 221 -12.55 -11.22 1.70
N ARG A 222 -12.46 -10.23 2.59
CA ARG A 222 -12.93 -10.35 3.98
C ARG A 222 -14.45 -10.47 4.07
N GLN A 223 -15.20 -9.64 3.34
CA GLN A 223 -16.67 -9.74 3.28
C GLN A 223 -17.12 -11.13 2.80
N VAL A 224 -16.53 -11.65 1.74
CA VAL A 224 -16.81 -12.99 1.20
C VAL A 224 -16.39 -14.07 2.20
N ALA A 225 -15.24 -13.91 2.86
CA ALA A 225 -14.79 -14.89 3.85
C ALA A 225 -15.72 -14.96 5.07
N LEU A 226 -16.25 -13.81 5.52
CA LEU A 226 -17.25 -13.74 6.58
C LEU A 226 -18.59 -14.32 6.15
N ALA A 227 -19.04 -14.08 4.91
CA ALA A 227 -20.23 -14.71 4.36
C ALA A 227 -20.09 -16.24 4.37
N CYS A 228 -18.93 -16.75 3.93
CA CYS A 228 -18.62 -18.17 4.00
C CYS A 228 -18.62 -18.73 5.43
N ALA A 229 -18.06 -18.00 6.39
CA ALA A 229 -18.01 -18.42 7.79
C ALA A 229 -19.42 -18.53 8.40
N LYS A 230 -20.33 -17.62 8.04
CA LYS A 230 -21.73 -17.63 8.49
C LYS A 230 -22.53 -18.81 7.92
N ALA A 231 -22.10 -19.38 6.79
CA ALA A 231 -22.77 -20.50 6.13
C ALA A 231 -22.59 -21.88 6.82
N GLY A 232 -21.93 -21.97 7.98
CA GLY A 232 -22.00 -23.16 8.83
C GLY A 232 -20.88 -24.21 8.69
N GLY A 233 -19.68 -23.83 8.23
CA GLY A 233 -18.47 -24.47 8.77
C GLY A 233 -17.49 -25.16 7.81
N ARG A 234 -17.67 -25.12 6.48
CA ARG A 234 -16.61 -25.48 5.52
C ARG A 234 -16.60 -24.54 4.33
N PHE A 235 -15.44 -23.93 4.07
CA PHE A 235 -15.29 -22.92 3.03
C PHE A 235 -15.55 -23.49 1.62
N GLU A 236 -15.32 -24.78 1.46
CA GLU A 236 -15.54 -25.57 0.25
C GLU A 236 -17.02 -25.79 -0.05
N ALA A 237 -17.88 -25.76 0.99
CA ALA A 237 -19.32 -25.99 0.85
C ALA A 237 -20.10 -24.75 0.41
N VAL A 238 -19.45 -23.58 0.38
CA VAL A 238 -20.10 -22.31 0.02
C VAL A 238 -20.21 -22.19 -1.49
N THR A 239 -21.44 -21.94 -1.96
CA THR A 239 -21.78 -21.81 -3.38
C THR A 239 -21.74 -20.36 -3.84
N VAL A 240 -21.61 -20.14 -5.15
CA VAL A 240 -21.69 -18.80 -5.77
C VAL A 240 -23.04 -18.14 -5.45
N GLU A 241 -24.12 -18.92 -5.51
CA GLU A 241 -25.49 -18.49 -5.19
C GLU A 241 -25.60 -17.90 -3.78
N HIS A 242 -24.97 -18.55 -2.79
CA HIS A 242 -24.98 -18.07 -1.41
C HIS A 242 -24.24 -16.72 -1.27
N ILE A 243 -23.12 -16.55 -1.97
CA ILE A 243 -22.40 -15.27 -2.00
C ILE A 243 -23.28 -14.18 -2.61
N MET A 244 -23.92 -14.45 -3.75
CA MET A 244 -24.83 -13.49 -4.39
C MET A 244 -25.93 -13.04 -3.43
N GLN A 245 -26.58 -13.98 -2.75
CA GLN A 245 -27.67 -13.67 -1.81
C GLN A 245 -27.19 -12.87 -0.59
N THR A 246 -25.96 -13.09 -0.14
CA THR A 246 -25.43 -12.46 1.08
C THR A 246 -24.78 -11.10 0.82
N THR A 247 -24.15 -10.90 -0.34
CA THR A 247 -23.41 -9.68 -0.68
C THR A 247 -24.10 -8.79 -1.71
N GLY A 248 -25.06 -9.32 -2.47
CA GLY A 248 -25.71 -8.62 -3.58
C GLY A 248 -24.87 -8.54 -4.86
N PHE A 249 -23.74 -9.25 -4.94
CA PHE A 249 -22.89 -9.26 -6.13
C PHE A 249 -23.53 -10.02 -7.30
N SER A 250 -23.13 -9.65 -8.52
CA SER A 250 -23.50 -10.41 -9.72
C SER A 250 -22.93 -11.84 -9.66
N HIS A 251 -23.46 -12.75 -10.48
CA HIS A 251 -22.97 -14.13 -10.54
C HIS A 251 -21.49 -14.21 -10.94
N SER A 252 -21.06 -13.45 -11.96
CA SER A 252 -19.66 -13.45 -12.43
C SER A 252 -18.71 -12.91 -11.36
N THR A 253 -19.10 -11.81 -10.70
CA THR A 253 -18.36 -11.20 -9.59
C THR A 253 -18.27 -12.17 -8.41
N SER A 254 -19.39 -12.77 -7.99
CA SER A 254 -19.43 -13.72 -6.88
C SER A 254 -18.55 -14.93 -7.13
N ARG A 255 -18.56 -15.48 -8.35
CA ARG A 255 -17.70 -16.60 -8.74
C ARG A 255 -16.21 -16.22 -8.65
N GLN A 256 -15.83 -15.07 -9.20
CA GLN A 256 -14.45 -14.60 -9.17
C GLN A 256 -14.01 -14.33 -7.73
N TYR A 257 -14.82 -13.60 -6.97
CA TYR A 257 -14.47 -13.20 -5.61
C TYR A 257 -14.40 -14.39 -4.66
N LEU A 258 -15.28 -15.38 -4.82
CA LEU A 258 -15.16 -16.63 -4.08
C LEU A 258 -13.85 -17.36 -4.41
N ALA A 259 -13.44 -17.38 -5.68
CA ALA A 259 -12.19 -18.00 -6.10
C ALA A 259 -10.95 -17.29 -5.53
N ASP A 260 -10.83 -15.96 -5.65
CA ASP A 260 -9.64 -15.30 -5.08
C ASP A 260 -9.68 -15.22 -3.54
N THR A 261 -10.85 -15.22 -2.90
CA THR A 261 -10.90 -15.41 -1.42
C THR A 261 -10.33 -16.77 -1.03
N ARG A 262 -10.71 -17.85 -1.75
CA ARG A 262 -10.14 -19.20 -1.56
C ARG A 262 -8.64 -19.20 -1.77
N HIS A 263 -8.16 -18.47 -2.77
CA HIS A 263 -6.73 -18.31 -3.02
C HIS A 263 -6.04 -17.65 -1.82
N LEU A 264 -6.48 -16.46 -1.39
CA LEU A 264 -5.84 -15.70 -0.31
C LEU A 264 -5.86 -16.45 1.04
N LEU A 265 -6.95 -17.15 1.38
CA LEU A 265 -6.99 -17.97 2.58
C LEU A 265 -6.00 -19.15 2.52
N ARG A 266 -5.83 -19.77 1.34
CA ARG A 266 -4.78 -20.79 1.13
C ARG A 266 -3.40 -20.19 1.29
N VAL A 267 -3.13 -19.01 0.72
CA VAL A 267 -1.86 -18.28 0.92
C VAL A 267 -1.58 -18.07 2.41
N ALA A 268 -2.55 -17.51 3.16
CA ALA A 268 -2.40 -17.27 4.59
C ALA A 268 -2.08 -18.55 5.36
N SER A 269 -2.83 -19.63 5.11
CA SER A 269 -2.62 -20.91 5.79
C SER A 269 -1.27 -21.54 5.44
N THR A 270 -0.85 -21.50 4.18
CA THR A 270 0.43 -22.05 3.72
C THR A 270 1.60 -21.31 4.33
N VAL A 271 1.55 -19.97 4.34
CA VAL A 271 2.60 -19.14 4.93
C VAL A 271 2.74 -19.43 6.43
N ILE A 272 1.64 -19.46 7.19
CA ILE A 272 1.71 -19.73 8.63
C ILE A 272 2.35 -21.10 8.92
N ARG A 273 1.97 -22.15 8.17
CA ARG A 273 2.52 -23.50 8.34
C ARG A 273 4.00 -23.57 7.98
N ASN A 274 4.39 -22.96 6.87
CA ASN A 274 5.78 -22.94 6.41
C ASN A 274 6.71 -22.23 7.41
N GLU A 275 6.29 -21.08 7.94
CA GLU A 275 7.05 -20.32 8.94
C GLU A 275 7.17 -21.06 10.28
N ARG A 276 6.24 -22.00 10.57
CA ARG A 276 6.27 -22.84 11.78
C ARG A 276 7.02 -24.17 11.60
N GLY A 277 7.39 -24.53 10.37
CA GLY A 277 7.97 -25.84 10.08
C GLY A 277 6.96 -27.00 10.18
N GLU A 278 5.67 -26.72 10.11
CA GLU A 278 4.59 -27.71 10.14
C GLU A 278 4.31 -28.20 8.70
N GLN A 279 5.06 -29.20 8.22
CA GLN A 279 4.81 -29.87 6.93
C GLN A 279 4.02 -31.16 7.10
#